data_AF-A0A511JBS3-F1
#
_entry.id   AF-A0A511JBS3-F1
#
_cell.length_a   1.000
_cell.length_b   1.000
_cell.length_c   1.000
_cell.angle_alpha   90.00
_cell.angle_beta   90.00
_cell.angle_gamma   90.00
#
_symmetry.space_group_name_H-M   'P 1'
#
loop_
_entity.id
_entity.type
_entity.pdbx_description
1 polymer ?
#
loop_
_entity_poly.entity_id
_entity_poly.type
_entity_poly.pdbx_seq_one_letter_code
_entity_poly.pdbx_strand_id
1 'polypeptide(L)'
;MKNRDWFSAMLRMVVLVEGVGASRRVRSLVLFRAADWAEARERALQLGLGAERSYPGGTGEQVRWRLEAVETIDLLGAEIVDGREVYAEPVDLDFGEAVAFDAEFRPEESEPGQSGV
;
A
#
# COMPACT_ATOMS: atom_id res chain seq x y z
N MET A 1 -6.03 18.63 -24.28
CA MET A 1 -5.94 17.41 -23.44
C MET A 1 -6.08 17.85 -22.00
N LYS A 2 -6.91 17.17 -21.19
CA LYS A 2 -6.86 17.39 -19.73
C LYS A 2 -5.46 16.99 -19.25
N ASN A 3 -4.83 17.83 -18.44
CA ASN A 3 -3.57 17.46 -17.80
C ASN A 3 -3.86 16.27 -16.87
N ARG A 4 -3.02 15.23 -16.92
CA ARG A 4 -3.20 14.04 -16.06
C ARG A 4 -2.30 14.18 -14.86
N ASP A 5 -2.91 14.33 -13.70
CA ASP A 5 -2.23 14.44 -12.42
C ASP A 5 -1.82 13.06 -11.91
N TRP A 6 -0.79 13.03 -11.08
CA TRP A 6 -0.39 11.88 -10.30
C TRP A 6 -1.36 11.64 -9.16
N PHE A 7 -1.63 10.37 -8.92
CA PHE A 7 -2.35 9.85 -7.79
C PHE A 7 -1.52 8.73 -7.15
N SER A 8 -1.64 8.56 -5.84
CA SER A 8 -1.32 7.30 -5.17
C SER A 8 -2.60 6.55 -4.83
N ALA A 9 -2.51 5.23 -4.71
CA ALA A 9 -3.56 4.43 -4.07
C ALA A 9 -2.94 3.34 -3.21
N MET A 10 -3.52 3.11 -2.04
CA MET A 10 -3.19 1.97 -1.20
C MET A 10 -4.11 0.79 -1.54
N LEU A 11 -3.52 -0.31 -1.99
CA LEU A 11 -4.21 -1.54 -2.35
C LEU A 11 -4.01 -2.58 -1.25
N ARG A 12 -5.10 -3.13 -0.73
CA ARG A 12 -5.05 -4.27 0.19
C ARG A 12 -5.23 -5.57 -0.59
N MET A 13 -4.20 -6.39 -0.61
CA MET A 13 -4.21 -7.74 -1.16
C MET A 13 -4.39 -8.75 -0.03
N VAL A 14 -5.13 -9.83 -0.30
CA VAL A 14 -5.16 -11.02 0.54
C VAL A 14 -4.39 -12.16 -0.14
N VAL A 15 -3.54 -12.83 0.64
CA VAL A 15 -2.83 -14.03 0.22
C VAL A 15 -3.58 -15.24 0.77
N LEU A 16 -4.13 -16.03 -0.14
CA LEU A 16 -4.91 -17.24 0.15
C LEU A 16 -4.04 -18.47 -0.15
N VAL A 17 -4.09 -19.45 0.74
CA VAL A 17 -3.40 -20.73 0.60
C VAL A 17 -4.44 -21.85 0.60
N GLU A 18 -4.37 -22.73 -0.39
CA GLU A 18 -5.27 -23.88 -0.51
C GLU A 18 -5.25 -24.74 0.76
N GLY A 19 -6.43 -25.16 1.23
CA GLY A 19 -6.60 -25.91 2.49
C GLY A 19 -6.50 -25.08 3.78
N VAL A 20 -6.01 -23.84 3.71
CA VAL A 20 -5.84 -22.94 4.89
C VAL A 20 -6.80 -21.75 4.84
N GLY A 21 -6.96 -21.12 3.67
CA GLY A 21 -7.67 -19.84 3.53
C GLY A 21 -6.72 -18.64 3.58
N ALA A 22 -7.15 -17.53 4.19
CA ALA A 22 -6.34 -16.32 4.28
C ALA A 22 -5.12 -16.52 5.20
N SER A 23 -3.93 -16.42 4.63
CA SER A 23 -2.67 -16.51 5.35
C SER A 23 -2.16 -15.14 5.82
N ARG A 24 -2.31 -14.10 5.00
CA ARG A 24 -1.93 -12.72 5.35
C ARG A 24 -2.61 -11.70 4.45
N ARG A 25 -2.58 -10.44 4.91
CA ARG A 25 -2.87 -9.25 4.10
C ARG A 25 -1.59 -8.53 3.76
N VAL A 26 -1.58 -7.86 2.61
CA VAL A 26 -0.47 -7.03 2.14
C VAL A 26 -1.03 -5.70 1.70
N ARG A 27 -0.48 -4.61 2.23
CA ARG A 27 -0.72 -3.24 1.73
C ARG A 27 0.31 -2.93 0.66
N SER A 28 -0.15 -2.50 -0.51
CA SER A 28 0.68 -2.16 -1.66
C SER A 28 0.33 -0.76 -2.15
N LEU A 29 1.29 0.15 -2.05
CA LEU A 29 1.16 1.52 -2.56
C LEU A 29 1.51 1.54 -4.05
N VAL A 30 0.64 2.12 -4.87
CA VAL A 30 0.88 2.32 -6.30
C VAL A 30 0.75 3.78 -6.70
N LEU A 31 1.60 4.22 -7.62
CA LEU A 31 1.56 5.56 -8.23
C LEU A 31 1.07 5.44 -9.67
N PHE A 32 0.16 6.32 -10.08
CA PHE A 32 -0.35 6.35 -11.44
C PHE A 32 -0.91 7.72 -11.82
N ARG A 33 -1.12 7.94 -13.12
CA ARG A 33 -1.73 9.17 -13.62
C ARG A 33 -3.21 8.98 -13.99
N ALA A 34 -4.05 9.93 -13.61
CA ALA A 34 -5.47 10.00 -13.97
C ALA A 34 -5.89 11.45 -14.26
N ALA A 35 -6.95 11.65 -15.03
CA ALA A 35 -7.47 12.98 -15.36
C ALA A 35 -8.34 13.57 -14.24
N ASP A 36 -8.95 12.70 -13.42
CA ASP A 36 -9.79 13.07 -12.27
C ASP A 36 -9.96 11.88 -11.32
N TRP A 37 -10.68 12.09 -10.23
CA TRP A 37 -10.96 11.10 -9.19
C TRP A 37 -11.72 9.86 -9.69
N ALA A 38 -12.60 10.01 -10.67
CA ALA A 38 -13.38 8.88 -11.18
C ALA A 38 -12.48 7.94 -11.98
N GLU A 39 -11.67 8.50 -12.86
CA GLU A 39 -10.64 7.72 -13.56
C GLU A 39 -9.60 7.16 -12.59
N ALA A 40 -9.24 7.91 -11.54
CA ALA A 40 -8.26 7.44 -10.56
C ALA A 40 -8.75 6.18 -9.82
N ARG A 41 -10.04 6.16 -9.44
CA ARG A 41 -10.68 4.99 -8.82
C ARG A 41 -10.72 3.79 -9.76
N GLU A 42 -11.10 4.00 -11.01
CA GLU A 42 -11.09 2.92 -12.01
C GLU A 42 -9.69 2.36 -12.21
N ARG A 43 -8.69 3.24 -12.35
CA ARG A 43 -7.30 2.85 -12.51
C ARG A 43 -6.74 2.11 -11.31
N ALA A 44 -7.01 2.57 -10.09
CA ALA A 44 -6.57 1.88 -8.87
C ALA A 44 -7.13 0.44 -8.82
N LEU A 45 -8.41 0.27 -9.16
CA LEU A 45 -9.06 -1.03 -9.26
C LEU A 45 -8.40 -1.91 -10.34
N GLN A 46 -8.18 -1.37 -11.54
CA GLN A 46 -7.53 -2.09 -12.64
C GLN A 46 -6.11 -2.54 -12.26
N LEU A 47 -5.33 -1.68 -11.59
CA LEU A 47 -3.99 -2.01 -11.13
C LEU A 47 -4.02 -3.13 -10.08
N GLY A 48 -4.92 -3.05 -9.10
CA GLY A 48 -5.06 -4.07 -8.07
C GLY A 48 -5.52 -5.42 -8.63
N LEU A 49 -6.48 -5.43 -9.56
CA LEU A 49 -6.92 -6.64 -10.27
C LEU A 49 -5.79 -7.20 -11.14
N GLY A 50 -5.00 -6.34 -11.79
CA GLY A 50 -3.83 -6.74 -12.58
C GLY A 50 -2.67 -7.30 -11.73
N ALA A 51 -2.62 -6.97 -10.44
CA ALA A 51 -1.65 -7.53 -9.49
C ALA A 51 -2.09 -8.90 -8.91
N GLU A 52 -3.30 -9.36 -9.20
CA GLU A 52 -3.72 -10.70 -8.83
C GLU A 52 -2.87 -11.76 -9.53
N ARG A 53 -2.50 -12.80 -8.78
CA ARG A 53 -1.68 -13.89 -9.31
C ARG A 53 -1.97 -15.19 -8.60
N SER A 54 -1.60 -16.29 -9.23
CA SER A 54 -1.71 -17.63 -8.66
C SER A 54 -0.48 -18.45 -9.03
N TYR A 55 0.07 -19.17 -8.08
CA TYR A 55 1.27 -19.98 -8.26
C TYR A 55 1.27 -21.15 -7.27
N PRO A 56 1.93 -22.28 -7.58
CA PRO A 56 2.12 -23.36 -6.63
C PRO A 56 3.08 -22.91 -5.50
N GLY A 57 2.69 -23.19 -4.27
CA GLY A 57 3.48 -23.00 -3.07
C GLY A 57 4.60 -24.02 -2.93
N GLY A 58 5.49 -23.81 -1.97
CA GLY A 58 6.69 -24.63 -1.77
C GLY A 58 6.38 -26.09 -1.41
N THR A 59 5.20 -26.38 -0.88
CA THR A 59 4.73 -27.73 -0.53
C THR A 59 3.65 -28.26 -1.48
N GLY A 60 3.44 -27.60 -2.63
CA GLY A 60 2.54 -28.03 -3.70
C GLY A 60 1.10 -27.48 -3.64
N GLU A 61 0.73 -26.80 -2.55
CA GLU A 61 -0.55 -26.12 -2.39
C GLU A 61 -0.67 -24.91 -3.31
N GLN A 62 -1.88 -24.59 -3.79
CA GLN A 62 -2.06 -23.39 -4.61
C GLN A 62 -2.10 -22.12 -3.75
N VAL A 63 -1.25 -21.14 -4.08
CA VAL A 63 -1.26 -19.80 -3.48
C VAL A 63 -1.93 -18.82 -4.43
N ARG A 64 -2.80 -17.95 -3.89
CA ARG A 64 -3.53 -16.93 -4.66
C ARG A 64 -3.41 -15.57 -4.00
N TRP A 65 -3.04 -14.56 -4.78
CA TRP A 65 -3.11 -13.16 -4.38
C TRP A 65 -4.38 -12.57 -5.00
N ARG A 66 -5.25 -11.99 -4.17
CA ARG A 66 -6.50 -11.36 -4.62
C ARG A 66 -6.61 -9.96 -4.07
N LEU A 67 -7.16 -9.05 -4.87
CA LEU A 67 -7.47 -7.71 -4.42
C LEU A 67 -8.64 -7.80 -3.43
N GLU A 68 -8.41 -7.39 -2.19
CA GLU A 68 -9.45 -7.33 -1.16
C GLU A 68 -10.11 -5.94 -1.14
N ALA A 69 -9.31 -4.87 -1.26
CA ALA A 69 -9.81 -3.49 -1.25
C ALA A 69 -8.84 -2.49 -1.91
N VAL A 70 -9.40 -1.38 -2.39
CA VAL A 70 -8.68 -0.11 -2.56
C VAL A 70 -8.96 0.72 -1.30
N GLU A 71 -7.96 0.91 -0.45
CA GLU A 71 -8.10 1.55 0.87
C GLU A 71 -8.12 3.08 0.78
N THR A 72 -7.16 3.64 0.04
CA THR A 72 -7.02 5.09 -0.14
C THR A 72 -6.74 5.41 -1.61
N ILE A 73 -7.07 6.64 -2.00
CA ILE A 73 -6.65 7.26 -3.26
C ILE A 73 -6.33 8.71 -2.91
N ASP A 74 -5.17 9.21 -3.31
CA ASP A 74 -4.70 10.55 -2.96
C ASP A 74 -4.19 11.28 -4.21
N LEU A 75 -4.60 12.54 -4.38
CA LEU A 75 -4.15 13.41 -5.47
C LEU A 75 -2.78 14.01 -5.11
N LEU A 76 -1.79 13.79 -5.97
CA LEU A 76 -0.43 14.28 -5.80
C LEU A 76 -0.12 15.51 -6.66
N GLY A 77 -0.97 15.82 -7.64
CA GLY A 77 -0.82 16.95 -8.55
C GLY A 77 -0.05 16.60 -9.82
N ALA A 78 0.32 17.60 -10.62
CA ALA A 78 0.83 17.39 -11.97
C ALA A 78 2.22 16.70 -12.02
N GLU A 79 3.03 16.86 -10.97
CA GLU A 79 4.40 16.38 -10.86
C GLU A 79 4.66 15.75 -9.49
N ILE A 80 5.55 14.76 -9.44
CA ILE A 80 6.09 14.23 -8.18
C ILE A 80 7.44 14.91 -7.98
N VAL A 81 7.52 15.75 -6.95
CA VAL A 81 8.74 16.47 -6.57
C VAL A 81 9.50 15.71 -5.48
N ASP A 82 10.79 16.02 -5.34
CA ASP A 82 11.61 15.48 -4.26
C ASP A 82 10.99 15.78 -2.87
N GLY A 83 10.99 14.79 -1.99
CA GLY A 83 10.34 14.87 -0.67
C GLY A 83 8.80 14.87 -0.66
N ARG A 84 8.12 14.61 -1.79
CA ARG A 84 6.65 14.51 -1.80
C ARG A 84 6.17 13.28 -1.01
N GLU A 85 5.44 13.52 0.08
CA GLU A 85 4.71 12.46 0.78
C GLU A 85 3.64 11.84 -0.14
N VAL A 86 3.64 10.50 -0.20
CA VAL A 86 2.72 9.71 -1.03
C VAL A 86 1.79 8.82 -0.21
N TYR A 87 2.07 8.68 1.09
CA TYR A 87 1.30 7.92 2.06
C TYR A 87 1.71 8.31 3.48
N ALA A 88 0.72 8.43 4.36
CA ALA A 88 0.90 8.45 5.81
C ALA A 88 -0.31 7.76 6.45
N GLU A 89 -0.08 7.00 7.53
CA GLU A 89 -1.15 6.50 8.38
C GLU A 89 -0.81 6.80 9.85
N PRO A 90 -1.83 7.12 10.67
CA PRO A 90 -1.64 7.10 12.11
C PRO A 90 -1.37 5.66 12.57
N VAL A 91 -0.36 5.50 13.42
CA VAL A 91 -0.05 4.23 14.10
C VAL A 91 -0.33 4.44 15.58
N ASP A 92 -1.16 3.56 16.14
CA ASP A 92 -1.45 3.57 17.58
C ASP A 92 -0.22 3.11 18.37
N LEU A 93 -0.06 3.63 19.59
CA LEU A 93 0.97 3.16 20.52
C LEU A 93 0.72 1.71 20.93
N ASP A 94 1.79 0.97 21.22
CA ASP A 94 1.67 -0.39 21.73
C ASP A 94 0.97 -0.42 23.09
N PHE A 95 0.33 -1.54 23.42
CA PHE A 95 -0.38 -1.66 24.69
C PHE A 95 0.57 -1.49 25.88
N GLY A 96 0.33 -0.44 26.68
CA GLY A 96 1.15 -0.09 27.84
C GLY A 96 2.34 0.80 27.51
N GLU A 97 2.58 1.11 26.23
CA GLU A 97 3.51 2.15 25.83
C GLU A 97 2.94 3.52 26.21
N ALA A 98 3.79 4.35 26.82
CA ALA A 98 3.48 5.73 27.13
C ALA A 98 4.71 6.58 26.79
N VAL A 99 4.53 7.53 25.88
CA VAL A 99 5.57 8.47 25.50
C VAL A 99 5.27 9.80 26.19
N ALA A 100 6.21 10.29 27.00
CA ALA A 100 6.09 11.58 27.64
C ALA A 100 6.07 12.70 26.59
N PHE A 101 5.35 13.79 26.87
CA PHE A 101 5.24 14.92 25.93
C PHE A 101 6.60 15.58 25.65
N ASP A 102 7.50 15.55 26.62
CA ASP A 102 8.86 16.09 26.58
C ASP A 102 9.94 15.02 26.35
N ALA A 103 9.56 13.85 25.85
CA ALA A 103 10.51 12.83 25.45
C ALA A 103 11.45 13.35 24.36
N GLU A 104 12.75 13.12 24.51
CA GLU A 104 13.74 13.36 23.46
C GLU A 104 13.81 12.15 22.53
N PHE A 105 13.73 12.38 21.22
CA PHE A 105 13.85 11.33 20.20
C PHE A 105 15.19 11.42 19.47
N ARG A 106 15.74 10.27 19.07
CA ARG A 106 16.99 10.15 18.32
C ARG A 106 16.81 9.33 17.03
N PRO A 107 16.04 9.85 16.05
CA PRO A 107 15.74 9.10 14.82
C PRO A 107 16.99 8.70 14.03
N GLU A 108 18.10 9.44 14.17
CA GLU A 108 19.38 9.15 13.55
C GLU A 108 20.03 7.82 14.01
N GLU A 109 19.62 7.29 15.16
CA GLU A 109 20.09 6.00 15.67
C GLU A 109 19.28 4.81 15.07
N SER A 110 18.27 5.09 14.24
CA SER A 110 17.39 4.05 13.66
C SER A 110 18.07 3.29 12.51
N GLU A 111 17.85 1.98 12.44
CA GLU A 111 18.24 1.14 11.30
C GLU A 111 17.01 0.83 10.42
N PRO A 112 16.87 1.45 9.23
CA PRO A 112 15.72 1.20 8.37
C PRO A 112 15.80 -0.18 7.69
N GLY A 113 14.66 -0.88 7.65
CA GLY A 113 14.49 -2.08 6.82
C GLY A 113 14.10 -1.77 5.37
N GLN A 114 14.09 -2.79 4.50
CA GLN A 114 13.54 -2.71 3.14
C GLN A 114 12.17 -3.41 3.08
N SER A 115 11.18 -2.76 2.46
CA SER A 115 9.83 -3.32 2.28
C SER A 115 9.73 -4.36 1.15
N GLY A 116 10.81 -4.55 0.38
CA GLY A 116 10.91 -5.53 -0.71
C GLY A 116 10.39 -5.03 -2.07
N VAL A 117 10.26 -3.71 -2.24
CA VAL A 117 10.13 -3.04 -3.56
C VAL A 117 11.51 -2.80 -4.15
#